data_AF-A0A6G7ZJC1-F1
#
_entry.id   AF-A0A6G7ZJC1-F1
#
_cell.length_a   1.000
_cell.length_b   1.000
_cell.length_c   1.000
_cell.angle_alpha   90.00
_cell.angle_beta   90.00
_cell.angle_gamma   90.00
#
_symmetry.space_group_name_H-M   'P 1'
#
loop_
_entity.id
_entity.type
_entity.pdbx_description
1 polymer ?
#
loop_
_entity_poly.entity_id
_entity_poly.type
_entity_poly.pdbx_seq_one_letter_code
_entity_poly.pdbx_strand_id
1 'polypeptide(L)'
;MVRIPQPAFSAALTAFIEARYDDDEKKNALARPIPLPDQIGDYPAASLVGMMNQKAWSEESAIREWIQASRLDGFSGMIAGIATDDVQRRDLLRRMRAQGPAAFANLMRLVQAAG
;
A
#
# COMPACT_ATOMS: atom_id res chain seq x y z
N MET A 1 9.56 -5.51 6.01
CA MET A 1 8.41 -4.60 6.28
C MET A 1 7.36 -4.81 5.20
N VAL A 2 6.07 -4.60 5.49
CA VAL A 2 4.99 -4.68 4.48
C VAL A 2 4.53 -3.30 4.00
N ARG A 3 4.99 -2.23 4.68
CA ARG A 3 4.85 -0.82 4.29
C ARG A 3 6.09 -0.02 4.72
N ILE A 4 6.79 0.60 3.76
CA ILE A 4 7.99 1.42 4.03
C ILE A 4 7.58 2.90 4.11
N PRO A 5 8.20 3.72 5.00
CA PRO A 5 9.15 3.36 6.05
C PRO A 5 8.45 3.18 7.41
N GLN A 6 7.31 2.47 7.47
CA GLN A 6 6.46 2.41 8.66
C GLN A 6 6.60 1.06 9.38
N PRO A 7 7.64 0.85 10.22
CA PRO A 7 7.88 -0.42 10.89
C PRO A 7 6.76 -0.78 11.87
N ALA A 8 6.25 0.18 12.64
CA ALA A 8 5.18 -0.04 13.61
C ALA A 8 3.86 -0.44 12.92
N PHE A 9 3.48 0.24 11.83
CA PHE A 9 2.33 -0.15 11.04
C PHE A 9 2.53 -1.53 10.41
N SER A 10 3.72 -1.80 9.87
CA SER A 10 4.03 -3.10 9.28
C SER A 10 3.87 -4.24 10.29
N ALA A 11 4.44 -4.10 11.49
CA ALA A 11 4.32 -5.11 12.54
C ALA A 11 2.86 -5.33 12.96
N ALA A 12 2.10 -4.24 13.17
CA ALA A 12 0.70 -4.32 13.56
C ALA A 12 -0.18 -4.96 12.49
N LEU A 13 0.02 -4.61 11.21
CA LEU A 13 -0.73 -5.19 10.10
C LEU A 13 -0.39 -6.67 9.88
N THR A 14 0.89 -7.05 9.98
CA THR A 14 1.29 -8.47 9.93
C THR A 14 0.62 -9.25 11.06
N ALA A 15 0.64 -8.75 12.30
CA ALA A 15 -0.04 -9.41 13.42
C ALA A 15 -1.56 -9.55 13.19
N PHE A 16 -2.21 -8.52 12.63
CA PHE A 16 -3.63 -8.59 12.27
C PHE A 16 -3.91 -9.65 11.20
N ILE A 17 -3.07 -9.76 10.18
CA ILE A 17 -3.19 -10.77 9.11
C ILE A 17 -2.99 -12.18 9.69
N GLU A 18 -1.93 -12.39 10.48
CA GLU A 18 -1.62 -13.67 11.12
C GLU A 18 -2.73 -14.17 12.04
N ALA A 19 -3.38 -13.27 12.78
CA ALA A 19 -4.44 -13.63 13.71
C ALA A 19 -5.80 -13.90 13.04
N ARG A 20 -5.96 -13.55 11.75
CA ARG A 20 -7.27 -13.56 11.07
C ARG A 20 -7.42 -14.62 9.99
N TYR A 21 -6.32 -15.02 9.36
CA TYR A 21 -6.34 -15.98 8.26
C TYR A 21 -5.52 -17.21 8.68
N ASP A 22 -5.97 -18.40 8.31
CA ASP A 22 -5.26 -19.65 8.63
C ASP A 22 -4.34 -20.11 7.47
N ASP A 23 -4.58 -19.62 6.26
CA ASP A 23 -3.85 -20.00 5.05
C ASP A 23 -2.60 -19.14 4.84
N ASP A 24 -1.43 -19.76 4.90
CA ASP A 24 -0.14 -19.11 4.72
C ASP A 24 0.06 -18.54 3.31
N GLU A 25 -0.51 -19.14 2.26
CA GLU A 25 -0.43 -18.58 0.90
C GLU A 25 -1.16 -17.24 0.84
N LYS A 26 -2.36 -17.19 1.42
CA LYS A 26 -3.13 -15.94 1.55
C LYS A 26 -2.39 -14.91 2.39
N LYS A 27 -1.85 -15.28 3.55
CA LYS A 27 -1.07 -14.35 4.39
C LYS A 27 0.12 -13.77 3.64
N ASN A 28 0.89 -14.62 2.94
CA ASN A 28 2.03 -14.21 2.14
C ASN A 28 1.63 -13.29 0.99
N ALA A 29 0.49 -13.53 0.35
CA ALA A 29 -0.04 -12.65 -0.69
C ALA A 29 -0.41 -11.25 -0.15
N LEU A 30 -0.86 -11.16 1.10
CA LEU A 30 -1.27 -9.92 1.76
C LEU A 30 -0.12 -9.20 2.48
N ALA A 31 0.92 -9.91 2.86
CA ALA A 31 2.03 -9.42 3.68
C ALA A 31 3.39 -9.59 2.99
N ARG A 32 3.45 -9.36 1.66
CA ARG A 32 4.71 -9.55 0.92
C ARG A 32 5.81 -8.65 1.50
N PRO A 33 6.98 -9.19 1.85
CA PRO A 33 8.10 -8.38 2.31
C PRO A 33 8.55 -7.39 1.23
N ILE A 34 8.52 -6.11 1.55
CA ILE A 34 9.10 -5.07 0.71
C ILE A 34 10.63 -5.12 0.85
N PRO A 35 11.40 -5.21 -0.25
CA PRO A 35 12.85 -5.12 -0.21
C PRO A 35 13.24 -3.73 0.33
N LEU A 36 14.17 -3.71 1.29
CA LEU A 36 14.68 -2.45 1.82
C LEU A 36 15.66 -1.85 0.80
N PRO A 37 15.44 -0.60 0.33
CA PRO A 37 16.35 0.01 -0.62
C PRO A 37 17.63 0.50 0.09
N ASP A 38 18.79 0.17 -0.48
CA ASP A 38 20.10 0.63 -0.01
C ASP A 38 20.67 1.75 -0.90
N GLN A 39 20.34 1.72 -2.19
CA GLN A 39 20.69 2.72 -3.19
C GLN A 39 19.45 3.21 -3.97
N ILE A 40 19.60 4.30 -4.72
CA ILE A 40 18.51 4.92 -5.50
C ILE A 40 17.86 3.91 -6.47
N GLY A 41 18.67 3.02 -7.07
CA GLY A 41 18.19 2.00 -8.00
C GLY A 41 17.23 0.96 -7.39
N ASP A 42 17.20 0.81 -6.06
CA ASP A 42 16.37 -0.19 -5.39
C ASP A 42 14.96 0.33 -5.08
N TYR A 43 14.77 1.66 -5.08
CA TYR A 43 13.49 2.30 -4.77
C TYR A 43 12.34 1.89 -5.68
N PRO A 44 12.53 1.72 -7.01
CA PRO A 44 11.48 1.20 -7.88
C PRO A 44 10.97 -0.17 -7.44
N ALA A 45 11.85 -1.09 -7.04
CA ALA A 45 11.47 -2.42 -6.59
C ALA A 45 10.69 -2.36 -5.27
N ALA A 46 11.19 -1.57 -4.30
CA ALA A 46 10.49 -1.35 -3.03
C ALA A 46 9.09 -0.72 -3.24
N SER A 47 8.99 0.27 -4.13
CA SER A 47 7.74 0.96 -4.45
C SER A 47 6.76 0.03 -5.17
N LEU A 48 7.25 -0.82 -6.08
CA LEU A 48 6.42 -1.78 -6.80
C LEU A 48 5.78 -2.79 -5.84
N VAL A 49 6.57 -3.40 -4.95
CA VAL A 49 6.03 -4.33 -3.94
C VAL A 49 5.07 -3.62 -3.00
N GLY A 50 5.38 -2.37 -2.60
CA GLY A 50 4.46 -1.55 -1.80
C GLY A 50 3.11 -1.31 -2.49
N MET A 51 3.11 -1.00 -3.79
CA MET A 51 1.87 -0.86 -4.57
C MET A 51 1.10 -2.19 -4.71
N MET A 52 1.81 -3.31 -4.88
CA MET A 52 1.16 -4.63 -4.93
C MET A 52 0.45 -4.98 -3.63
N ASN A 53 1.11 -4.73 -2.49
CA ASN A 53 0.50 -4.91 -1.17
C ASN A 53 -0.72 -4.01 -1.00
N GLN A 54 -0.62 -2.73 -1.37
CA GLN A 54 -1.75 -1.80 -1.27
C GLN A 54 -2.94 -2.23 -2.14
N LYS A 55 -2.68 -2.77 -3.35
CA LYS A 55 -3.72 -3.34 -4.19
C LYS A 55 -4.39 -4.54 -3.51
N ALA A 56 -3.61 -5.49 -2.99
CA ALA A 56 -4.15 -6.68 -2.31
C ALA A 56 -5.03 -6.29 -1.12
N TRP A 57 -4.59 -5.32 -0.31
CA TRP A 57 -5.40 -4.81 0.81
C TRP A 57 -6.70 -4.13 0.35
N SER A 58 -6.70 -3.46 -0.81
CA SER A 58 -7.91 -2.80 -1.32
C SER A 58 -9.02 -3.79 -1.70
N GLU A 59 -8.65 -5.04 -1.99
CA GLU A 59 -9.54 -6.14 -2.39
C GLU A 59 -10.08 -6.93 -1.18
N GLU A 60 -9.46 -6.78 -0.01
CA GLU A 60 -9.87 -7.43 1.25
C GLU A 60 -10.56 -6.43 2.19
N SER A 61 -11.89 -6.50 2.30
CA SER A 61 -12.69 -5.56 3.10
C SER A 61 -12.22 -5.47 4.56
N ALA A 62 -11.93 -6.60 5.19
CA ALA A 62 -11.50 -6.65 6.59
C ALA A 62 -10.18 -5.92 6.82
N ILE A 63 -9.23 -6.01 5.89
CA ILE A 63 -7.96 -5.29 5.99
C ILE A 63 -8.18 -3.80 5.74
N ARG A 64 -8.95 -3.44 4.70
CA ARG A 64 -9.27 -2.04 4.42
C ARG A 64 -9.91 -1.34 5.62
N GLU A 65 -10.88 -1.98 6.26
CA GLU A 65 -11.56 -1.47 7.46
C GLU A 65 -10.58 -1.31 8.63
N TRP A 66 -9.72 -2.31 8.86
CA TRP A 66 -8.70 -2.24 9.90
C TRP A 66 -7.69 -1.11 9.66
N ILE A 67 -7.21 -0.96 8.42
CA ILE A 67 -6.28 0.11 8.04
C ILE A 67 -6.93 1.47 8.24
N GLN A 68 -8.19 1.66 7.82
CA GLN A 68 -8.92 2.91 8.00
C GLN A 68 -9.10 3.29 9.48
N ALA A 69 -9.31 2.30 10.36
CA ALA A 69 -9.43 2.52 11.80
C ALA A 69 -8.06 2.67 12.52
N SER A 70 -6.96 2.31 11.86
CA SER A 70 -5.64 2.31 12.48
C SER A 70 -5.02 3.71 12.50
N ARG A 71 -4.77 4.24 13.71
CA ARG A 71 -4.05 5.52 13.89
C ARG A 71 -2.63 5.54 13.30
N LEU A 72 -2.08 4.37 12.95
CA LEU A 72 -0.77 4.24 12.34
C LEU A 72 -0.80 4.49 10.82
N ASP A 73 -1.98 4.55 10.19
CA ASP A 73 -2.15 4.98 8.79
C ASP A 73 -2.85 6.33 8.70
N GLY A 74 -2.07 7.41 8.79
CA GLY A 74 -2.59 8.78 8.68
C GLY A 74 -3.21 9.11 7.30
N PHE A 75 -2.88 8.35 6.26
CA PHE A 75 -3.37 8.60 4.90
C PHE A 75 -4.86 8.24 4.73
N SER A 76 -5.28 7.06 5.18
CA SER A 76 -6.68 6.64 5.05
C SER A 76 -7.60 7.53 5.89
N GLY A 77 -7.18 7.90 7.10
CA GLY A 77 -7.89 8.87 7.93
C GLY A 77 -8.02 10.25 7.27
N MET A 78 -6.93 10.75 6.67
CA MET A 78 -6.94 12.01 5.93
C MET A 78 -7.92 11.99 4.75
N ILE A 79 -7.90 10.92 3.94
CA ILE A 79 -8.83 10.76 2.81
C ILE A 79 -10.28 10.70 3.29
N ALA A 80 -10.55 9.91 4.34
CA ALA A 80 -11.89 9.75 4.89
C ALA A 80 -12.45 11.06 5.43
N GLY A 81 -11.59 11.96 5.91
CA GLY A 81 -11.96 13.29 6.41
C GLY A 81 -12.21 14.36 5.33
N ILE A 82 -12.01 14.06 4.04
CA ILE A 82 -12.28 15.03 2.98
C ILE A 82 -13.79 15.21 2.83
N ALA A 83 -14.24 16.46 2.99
CA ALA A 83 -15.64 16.84 2.87
C ALA A 83 -16.24 16.44 1.51
N THR A 84 -17.53 16.11 1.49
CA THR A 84 -18.22 15.65 0.28
C THR A 84 -18.35 16.74 -0.79
N ASP A 85 -18.39 18.00 -0.38
CA ASP A 85 -18.49 19.20 -1.20
C ASP A 85 -17.12 19.83 -1.55
N ASP A 86 -16.01 19.28 -1.05
CA ASP A 86 -14.67 19.71 -1.44
C ASP A 86 -14.30 19.16 -2.82
N VAL A 87 -14.80 19.81 -3.86
CA VAL A 87 -14.60 19.42 -5.25
C VAL A 87 -13.12 19.33 -5.60
N GLN A 88 -12.30 20.28 -5.14
CA GLN A 88 -10.87 20.35 -5.48
C GLN A 88 -10.09 19.12 -4.98
N ARG A 89 -10.25 18.76 -3.70
CA ARG A 89 -9.55 17.59 -3.13
C ARG A 89 -10.10 16.29 -3.71
N ARG A 90 -11.41 16.20 -3.94
CA ARG A 90 -12.01 15.01 -4.57
C ARG A 90 -11.56 14.81 -6.02
N ASP A 91 -11.42 15.89 -6.78
CA ASP A 91 -10.88 15.84 -8.14
C ASP A 91 -9.41 15.45 -8.17
N LEU A 92 -8.61 15.88 -7.20
CA LEU A 92 -7.24 15.40 -7.03
C LEU A 92 -7.19 13.89 -6.78
N LEU A 93 -7.99 13.37 -5.85
CA LEU A 93 -8.07 11.93 -5.60
C LEU A 93 -8.51 11.13 -6.84
N ARG A 94 -9.46 11.66 -7.62
CA ARG A 94 -9.89 11.02 -8.87
C ARG A 94 -8.74 10.93 -9.86
N ARG A 95 -7.97 12.01 -10.03
CA ARG A 95 -6.78 12.01 -10.90
C ARG A 95 -5.70 11.06 -10.39
N MET A 96 -5.41 11.05 -9.09
CA MET A 96 -4.44 10.11 -8.49
C MET A 96 -4.83 8.66 -8.79
N ARG A 97 -6.11 8.30 -8.60
CA ARG A 97 -6.63 6.96 -8.91
C ARG A 97 -6.51 6.63 -10.39
N ALA A 98 -6.84 7.57 -11.28
CA ALA A 98 -6.75 7.37 -12.73
C ALA A 98 -5.31 7.11 -13.20
N GLN A 99 -4.30 7.67 -12.52
CA GLN A 99 -2.89 7.47 -12.86
C GLN A 99 -2.29 6.17 -12.29
N GLY A 100 -2.99 5.46 -11.40
CA GLY A 100 -2.50 4.24 -10.74
C GLY A 100 -1.96 3.17 -11.71
N PRO A 101 -2.69 2.79 -12.77
CA PRO A 101 -2.20 1.80 -13.74
C PRO A 101 -0.94 2.25 -14.47
N ALA A 102 -0.86 3.52 -14.87
CA ALA A 102 0.33 4.07 -15.54
C ALA A 102 1.53 4.10 -14.60
N ALA A 103 1.32 4.45 -13.32
CA ALA A 103 2.36 4.41 -12.29
C ALA A 103 2.89 2.99 -12.09
N PHE A 104 2.02 1.99 -12.02
CA PHE A 104 2.43 0.58 -11.91
C PHE A 104 3.29 0.14 -13.11
N ALA A 105 2.84 0.44 -14.33
CA ALA A 105 3.59 0.12 -15.56
C ALA A 105 4.95 0.83 -15.61
N ASN A 106 5.02 2.08 -15.14
CA ASN A 106 6.28 2.82 -15.03
C ASN A 106 7.24 2.18 -14.02
N LEU A 107 6.75 1.76 -12.86
CA LEU A 107 7.57 1.06 -11.87
C LEU A 107 8.14 -0.25 -12.41
N MET A 108 7.35 -1.05 -13.14
CA MET A 108 7.86 -2.26 -13.78
C MET A 108 9.00 -1.96 -14.76
N ARG A 109 8.87 -0.91 -15.59
CA ARG A 109 9.94 -0.49 -16.51
C ARG A 109 11.20 -0.01 -15.77
N LEU A 110 11.03 0.73 -14.67
CA LEU A 110 12.16 1.20 -13.86
C LEU A 110 12.89 0.05 -13.15
N VAL A 111 12.14 -0.94 -12.65
CA VAL A 111 12.73 -2.16 -12.06
C VAL A 111 13.55 -2.92 -13.10
N GLN A 112 13.04 -3.06 -14.33
CA GLN A 112 13.77 -3.72 -15.41
C GLN A 112 15.04 -2.97 -15.84
N ALA A 113 15.03 -1.64 -15.76
CA ALA A 113 16.20 -0.82 -16.14
C ALA A 113 17.27 -0.72 -15.04
N ALA A 114 16.95 -1.12 -13.81
CA ALA A 114 17.86 -1.07 -12.66
C ALA A 114 18.63 -2.39 -12.42
N GLY A 115 18.24 -3.48 -13.10
CA GLY A 115 18.94 -4.76 -13.11
C GLY A 115 19.77 -4.95 -14.37
#